data_AF-A0A3P8RIF9-F1
#
_entry.id   AF-A0A3P8RIF9-F1
#
_cell.length_a   1.000
_cell.length_b   1.000
_cell.length_c   1.000
_cell.angle_alpha   90.00
_cell.angle_beta   90.00
_cell.angle_gamma   90.00
#
_symmetry.space_group_name_H-M   'P 1'
#
loop_
_entity.id
_entity.type
_entity.pdbx_description
1 polymer ?
#
loop_
_entity_poly.entity_id
_entity_poly.type
_entity_poly.pdbx_seq_one_letter_code
_entity_poly.pdbx_strand_id
1 'polypeptide(L)' 'MTQHKWFQRYSCLFVQDRLGLAAMDKAGKLVFLATEGDHLQFTREWFNANLLPYLR' A
#
# COMPACT_ATOMS: atom_id res chain seq x y z
N MET A 1 -1.58 11.34 -7.94
CA MET A 1 -0.64 10.43 -8.61
C MET A 1 -1.02 8.99 -8.25
N THR A 2 -1.59 8.23 -9.19
CA THR A 2 -2.28 6.94 -8.93
C THR A 2 -1.70 5.78 -9.75
N GLN A 3 -0.39 5.86 -10.08
CA GLN A 3 0.25 4.96 -11.04
C GLN A 3 0.62 3.58 -10.45
N HIS A 4 0.75 3.44 -9.13
CA HIS A 4 1.26 2.20 -8.51
C HIS A 4 0.20 1.12 -8.28
N LYS A 5 -1.10 1.50 -8.25
CA LYS A 5 -2.22 0.57 -7.98
C LYS A 5 -2.45 -0.44 -9.10
N TRP A 6 -2.03 -0.12 -10.33
CA TRP A 6 -2.34 -0.94 -11.50
C TRP A 6 -1.41 -2.15 -11.63
N PHE A 7 -0.10 -2.01 -11.38
CA PHE A 7 0.85 -3.08 -11.68
C PHE A 7 0.67 -4.34 -10.84
N GLN A 8 0.34 -4.20 -9.55
CA GLN A 8 0.23 -5.36 -8.66
C GLN A 8 -0.99 -6.24 -8.97
N ARG A 9 -2.11 -5.65 -9.43
CA ARG A 9 -3.36 -6.39 -9.67
C ARG A 9 -3.33 -7.32 -10.88
N TYR A 10 -2.35 -7.14 -11.78
CA TYR A 10 -2.14 -8.01 -12.95
C TYR A 10 -1.03 -9.05 -12.76
N SER A 11 -0.36 -9.06 -11.61
CA SER A 11 0.67 -10.07 -11.32
C SER A 11 0.03 -11.45 -11.13
N CYS A 12 0.72 -12.52 -11.53
CA CYS A 12 0.25 -13.88 -11.32
C CYS A 12 0.05 -14.21 -9.83
N LEU A 13 0.79 -13.54 -8.94
CA LEU A 13 0.68 -13.65 -7.49
C LEU A 13 -0.68 -13.13 -6.97
N PHE A 14 -1.16 -12.02 -7.52
CA PHE A 14 -2.45 -11.43 -7.16
C PHE A 14 -3.62 -12.17 -7.83
N VAL A 15 -3.53 -12.42 -9.14
CA VAL A 15 -4.63 -13.03 -9.92
C VAL A 15 -4.90 -14.47 -9.46
N GLN A 16 -3.85 -15.23 -9.14
CA GLN A 16 -3.99 -16.60 -8.64
C GLN A 16 -4.10 -16.67 -7.10
N ASP A 17 -4.19 -15.51 -6.45
CA ASP A 17 -4.33 -15.36 -4.99
C ASP A 17 -3.39 -16.22 -4.14
N ARG A 18 -2.16 -16.47 -4.63
CA ARG A 18 -1.22 -17.43 -4.01
C ARG A 18 -0.83 -17.05 -2.58
N LEU A 19 -0.97 -15.79 -2.23
CA LEU A 19 -0.64 -15.22 -0.91
C LEU A 19 -1.86 -14.59 -0.22
N GLY A 20 -3.07 -14.79 -0.76
CA GLY A 20 -4.29 -14.17 -0.22
C GLY A 20 -4.40 -12.66 -0.47
N LEU A 21 -3.59 -12.08 -1.37
CA LEU A 21 -3.58 -10.65 -1.64
C LEU A 21 -4.92 -10.15 -2.21
N ALA A 22 -5.58 -10.92 -3.07
CA ALA A 22 -6.89 -10.55 -3.62
C ALA A 22 -7.98 -10.64 -2.56
N ALA A 23 -7.91 -11.65 -1.68
CA ALA A 23 -8.81 -11.78 -0.54
C ALA A 23 -8.62 -10.62 0.46
N MET A 24 -7.38 -10.21 0.75
CA MET A 24 -7.07 -9.07 1.62
C MET A 24 -7.49 -7.73 1.02
N ASP A 25 -7.32 -7.54 -0.30
CA ASP A 25 -7.81 -6.36 -1.03
C ASP A 25 -9.34 -6.27 -0.91
N LYS A 26 -10.05 -7.38 -1.17
CA LYS A 26 -11.52 -7.45 -1.03
C LYS A 26 -11.99 -7.20 0.40
N ALA A 27 -11.22 -7.64 1.39
CA ALA A 27 -11.51 -7.43 2.81
C ALA A 27 -11.10 -6.03 3.32
N GLY A 28 -10.56 -5.15 2.47
CA GLY A 28 -10.14 -3.80 2.85
C GLY A 28 -8.91 -3.76 3.78
N LYS A 29 -8.11 -4.83 3.79
CA LYS A 29 -6.91 -4.94 4.66
C LYS A 29 -5.63 -4.38 4.05
N LEU A 30 -5.63 -4.10 2.75
CA LEU A 30 -4.47 -3.53 2.06
C LEU A 30 -4.59 -2.00 2.01
N VAL A 31 -3.65 -1.33 2.67
CA VAL A 31 -3.52 0.13 2.64
C VAL A 31 -2.28 0.49 1.83
N PHE A 32 -2.49 1.29 0.78
CA PHE A 32 -1.41 1.77 -0.09
C PHE A 32 -1.16 3.25 0.18
N LEU A 33 -0.04 3.54 0.83
CA LEU A 33 0.43 4.89 1.10
C LEU A 33 1.56 5.24 0.14
N ALA A 34 1.59 6.50 -0.30
CA ALA A 34 2.68 7.06 -1.08
C ALA A 34 3.01 8.45 -0.56
N THR A 35 4.28 8.80 -0.63
CA THR A 35 4.80 10.13 -0.29
C THR A 35 5.70 10.59 -1.40
N GLU A 36 5.74 11.90 -1.62
CA GLU A 36 6.75 12.51 -2.48
C GLU A 36 8.10 12.49 -1.75
N GLY A 37 9.18 12.25 -2.50
CA GLY A 37 10.53 12.08 -1.96
C GLY A 37 11.24 10.87 -2.58
N ASP A 38 12.54 10.76 -2.31
CA ASP A 38 13.32 9.58 -2.67
C ASP A 38 13.15 8.45 -1.61
N HIS A 39 13.87 7.35 -1.76
CA HIS A 39 13.80 6.19 -0.88
C HIS A 39 13.95 6.58 0.60
N LEU A 40 12.92 6.25 1.39
CA LEU A 40 12.81 6.54 2.83
C LEU A 40 12.83 8.04 3.20
N GLN A 41 12.54 8.93 2.25
CA GLN A 41 12.34 10.34 2.53
C GLN A 41 10.85 10.64 2.73
N PHE A 42 10.49 10.94 3.97
CA PHE A 42 9.17 11.47 4.33
C PHE A 42 9.30 12.44 5.50
N THR A 43 8.38 13.40 5.56
CA THR A 43 8.37 14.37 6.66
C THR A 43 7.80 13.75 7.93
N ARG A 44 8.12 14.36 9.08
CA ARG A 44 7.54 13.93 10.37
C ARG A 44 6.04 14.12 10.40
N GLU A 45 5.55 15.18 9.76
CA GLU A 45 4.13 15.49 9.64
C GLU A 45 3.41 14.39 8.85
N TRP A 46 4.01 13.96 7.72
CA TRP A 46 3.47 12.85 6.93
C TRP A 46 3.47 11.54 7.71
N PHE A 47 4.55 11.22 8.41
CA PHE A 47 4.64 10.02 9.25
C PHE A 47 3.56 9.98 10.33
N ASN A 48 3.41 11.09 11.06
CA ASN A 48 2.42 11.21 12.13
C ASN A 48 0.98 11.12 11.62
N ALA A 49 0.70 11.67 10.44
CA ALA A 49 -0.62 11.63 9.86
C ALA A 49 -0.98 10.26 9.24
N ASN A 50 -0.02 9.58 8.60
CA ASN A 50 -0.31 8.41 7.77
C ASN A 50 0.11 7.06 8.38
N LEU A 51 1.17 7.02 9.20
CA LEU A 51 1.67 5.76 9.77
C LEU A 51 1.29 5.58 11.24
N LEU A 52 1.33 6.65 12.02
CA LEU A 52 1.01 6.59 13.45
C LEU A 52 -0.38 6.01 13.78
N PRO A 53 -1.44 6.20 12.97
CA PRO A 53 -2.74 5.57 13.22
C PRO A 53 -2.72 4.04 13.23
N TYR A 54 -1.74 3.39 12.58
CA TYR A 54 -1.62 1.93 12.52
C TYR A 54 -0.76 1.34 13.64
N LEU A 55 -0.08 2.18 14.43
CA LEU A 55 0.86 1.78 15.47
C LEU A 55 0.34 2.00 16.90
N ARG A 56 -0.87 2.54 17.05
CA ARG A 56 -1.50 2.85 18.34
C ARG A 56 -2.49 1.79 18.77
#